data_AF-A0A1F8B7J8-F1
#
_entry.id   AF-A0A1F8B7J8-F1
#
_cell.length_a   1.000
_cell.length_b   1.000
_cell.length_c   1.000
_cell.angle_alpha   90.00
_cell.angle_beta   90.00
_cell.angle_gamma   90.00
#
_symmetry.space_group_name_H-M   'P 1'
#
loop_
_entity.id
_entity.type
_entity.pdbx_description
1 polymer ?
#
loop_
_entity_poly.entity_id
_entity_poly.type
_entity_poly.pdbx_seq_one_letter_code
_entity_poly.pdbx_strand_id
1 'polypeptide(L)'
;MDKNKNIYATWRTDSLYLSAFLLARGLTLSTIEKLSNKKSLFVFVDSPNRQLWLDQYNFSTEDSSTCLIDPRKLVSAIKSLKEKLYQNDF
;
A
#
# COMPACT_ATOMS: atom_id res chain seq x y z
N MET A 1 20.46 -17.21 11.46
CA MET A 1 20.76 -15.81 11.83
C MET A 1 20.17 -14.94 10.74
N ASP A 2 19.00 -14.35 10.96
CA ASP A 2 18.49 -13.28 10.09
C ASP A 2 18.19 -12.06 10.97
N LYS A 3 19.25 -11.29 11.21
CA LYS A 3 19.21 -10.02 11.91
C LYS A 3 18.91 -8.93 10.89
N ASN A 4 17.64 -8.74 10.56
CA ASN A 4 17.14 -7.47 10.03
C ASN A 4 15.72 -7.25 10.55
N LYS A 5 15.64 -7.10 11.88
CA LYS A 5 14.42 -6.64 12.54
C LYS A 5 14.27 -5.16 12.17
N ASN A 6 13.47 -4.90 11.14
CA ASN A 6 13.19 -3.57 10.61
C ASN A 6 12.87 -2.62 11.78
N ILE A 7 13.67 -1.57 11.92
CA ILE A 7 13.66 -0.66 13.08
C ILE A 7 12.42 0.28 13.02
N TYR A 8 11.72 0.30 11.89
CA TYR A 8 10.47 1.04 11.71
C TYR A 8 9.27 0.14 11.98
N ALA A 9 8.26 0.67 12.67
CA ALA A 9 6.95 0.05 12.70
C ALA A 9 6.47 -0.15 11.25
N THR A 10 5.97 -1.34 10.95
CA THR A 10 5.45 -1.68 9.61
C THR A 10 3.97 -1.96 9.70
N TRP A 11 3.22 -1.54 8.68
CA TRP A 11 1.81 -1.88 8.53
C TRP A 11 1.58 -2.70 7.27
N ARG A 12 0.60 -3.62 7.31
CA ARG A 12 0.37 -4.60 6.24
C ARG A 12 -1.09 -4.61 5.79
N THR A 13 -1.32 -4.86 4.51
CA THR A 13 -2.65 -5.15 3.94
C THR A 13 -2.52 -6.07 2.73
N ASP A 14 -3.58 -6.83 2.42
CA ASP A 14 -3.72 -7.59 1.16
C ASP A 14 -4.53 -6.84 0.08
N SER A 15 -5.08 -5.67 0.40
CA SER A 15 -5.88 -4.89 -0.55
C SER A 15 -5.00 -4.10 -1.52
N LEU A 16 -5.08 -4.46 -2.81
CA LEU A 16 -4.37 -3.76 -3.89
C LEU A 16 -4.78 -2.30 -4.01
N TYR A 17 -6.09 -2.00 -3.94
CA TYR A 17 -6.59 -0.65 -4.15
C TYR A 17 -6.29 0.27 -2.96
N LEU A 18 -6.40 -0.23 -1.73
CA LEU A 18 -5.96 0.51 -0.56
C LEU A 18 -4.45 0.77 -0.61
N SER A 19 -3.66 -0.24 -1.00
CA SER A 19 -2.22 -0.09 -1.18
C SER A 19 -1.87 0.97 -2.22
N ALA A 20 -2.59 0.99 -3.35
CA ALA A 20 -2.39 1.98 -4.39
C ALA A 20 -2.77 3.39 -3.92
N PHE A 21 -3.88 3.52 -3.17
CA PHE A 21 -4.29 4.79 -2.56
C PHE A 21 -3.22 5.32 -1.60
N LEU A 22 -2.74 4.47 -0.68
CA LEU A 22 -1.70 4.84 0.29
C LEU A 22 -0.38 5.20 -0.39
N LEU A 23 0.02 4.43 -1.41
CA LEU A 23 1.22 4.71 -2.20
C LEU A 23 1.11 6.05 -2.94
N ALA A 24 -0.04 6.34 -3.54
CA ALA A 24 -0.30 7.60 -4.23
C ALA A 24 -0.43 8.80 -3.27
N ARG A 25 -0.76 8.56 -1.99
CA ARG A 25 -0.69 9.53 -0.88
C ARG A 25 0.73 9.73 -0.31
N GLY A 26 1.71 8.95 -0.78
CA GLY A 26 3.11 9.08 -0.38
C GLY A 26 3.54 8.12 0.74
N LEU A 27 2.72 7.14 1.11
CA LEU A 27 3.14 6.09 2.02
C LEU A 27 4.18 5.18 1.34
N THR A 28 5.26 4.85 2.03
CA THR A 28 6.39 4.14 1.43
C THR A 28 6.18 2.63 1.52
N LEU A 29 6.08 1.97 0.37
CA LEU A 29 6.08 0.51 0.28
C LEU A 29 7.49 -0.02 0.60
N SER A 30 7.62 -0.83 1.64
CA SER A 30 8.86 -1.47 2.04
C SER A 30 9.11 -2.77 1.26
N THR A 31 8.11 -3.66 1.21
CA THR A 31 8.22 -4.95 0.51
C THR A 31 6.82 -5.52 0.20
N ILE A 32 6.79 -6.62 -0.55
CA ILE A 32 5.61 -7.45 -0.73
C ILE A 32 5.95 -8.85 -0.22
N GLU A 33 5.25 -9.30 0.81
CA GLU A 33 5.40 -10.64 1.39
C GLU A 33 4.45 -11.61 0.67
N LYS A 34 4.97 -12.58 -0.10
CA LYS A 34 4.16 -13.66 -0.67
C LYS A 34 3.82 -14.68 0.44
N LEU A 35 2.55 -14.83 0.77
CA LEU A 35 2.07 -15.84 1.73
C LEU A 35 1.76 -17.17 1.05
N SER A 36 1.28 -17.13 -0.20
CA SER A 36 1.02 -18.29 -1.04
C SER A 36 0.98 -17.86 -2.52
N ASN A 37 0.84 -18.82 -3.44
CA ASN A 37 0.70 -18.54 -4.88
C ASN A 37 -0.50 -17.63 -5.22
N LYS A 38 -1.45 -17.46 -4.30
CA LYS A 38 -2.65 -16.65 -4.51
C LYS A 38 -2.76 -15.45 -3.56
N LYS A 39 -1.88 -15.34 -2.57
CA LYS A 39 -1.99 -14.31 -1.53
C LYS A 39 -0.65 -13.63 -1.26
N SER A 40 -0.66 -12.31 -1.32
CA SER A 40 0.47 -11.45 -0.96
C SER A 40 0.03 -10.36 0.00
N LEU A 41 0.94 -9.89 0.85
CA LEU A 41 0.76 -8.73 1.72
C LEU A 41 1.67 -7.60 1.26
N PHE A 42 1.10 -6.42 1.09
CA PHE A 42 1.84 -5.18 0.87
C PHE A 42 2.28 -4.65 2.23
N VAL A 43 3.59 -4.51 2.41
CA VAL A 43 4.19 -4.04 3.67
C VAL A 43 4.65 -2.60 3.47
N PHE A 44 4.09 -1.69 4.25
CA PHE A 44 4.43 -0.28 4.25
C PHE A 44 5.23 0.09 5.49
N VAL A 45 6.14 1.05 5.33
CA VAL A 45 6.72 1.77 6.47
C VAL A 45 5.60 2.58 7.12
N ASP A 46 5.37 2.38 8.41
CA ASP A 46 4.28 3.05 9.11
C ASP A 46 4.54 4.57 9.19
N SER A 47 3.45 5.33 9.29
CA SER A 47 3.46 6.78 9.33
C SER A 47 2.37 7.26 10.29
N PRO A 48 2.58 8.38 11.02
CA PRO A 48 1.53 8.99 11.83
C PRO A 48 0.23 9.25 11.05
N ASN A 49 0.34 9.52 9.74
CA ASN A 49 -0.81 9.79 8.87
C ASN A 49 -1.51 8.52 8.34
N ARG A 50 -0.95 7.33 8.54
CA ARG A 50 -1.48 6.08 7.99
C ARG A 50 -2.94 5.86 8.42
N GLN A 51 -3.21 6.00 9.73
CA GLN A 51 -4.55 5.73 10.25
C GLN A 51 -5.57 6.73 9.69
N LEU A 52 -5.22 8.02 9.65
CA LEU A 52 -6.05 9.06 9.04
C LEU A 52 -6.40 8.73 7.58
N TRP A 53 -5.42 8.34 6.78
CA TRP A 53 -5.66 8.00 5.37
C TRP A 53 -6.48 6.73 5.20
N LEU A 54 -6.31 5.75 6.10
CA LEU A 54 -7.13 4.54 6.11
C LEU A 54 -8.58 4.85 6.45
N ASP A 55 -8.82 5.70 7.44
CA ASP A 55 -10.16 6.12 7.83
C ASP A 55 -10.80 6.95 6.71
N GLN A 56 -10.03 7.83 6.06
CA GLN A 56 -10.48 8.57 4.90
C GLN A 56 -10.94 7.62 3.78
N TYR A 57 -10.12 6.65 3.40
CA TYR A 57 -10.43 5.70 2.34
C TYR A 57 -11.70 4.88 2.62
N ASN A 58 -11.91 4.43 3.87
CA ASN A 58 -12.99 3.51 4.20
C ASN A 58 -14.32 4.21 4.55
N PHE A 59 -14.26 5.43 5.11
CA PHE A 59 -15.43 6.04 5.76
C PHE A 59 -15.74 7.46 5.30
N SER A 60 -14.94 8.06 4.41
CA SER A 60 -15.33 9.37 3.85
C SER A 60 -16.59 9.23 2.99
N THR A 61 -17.40 10.28 2.99
CA THR A 61 -18.54 10.38 2.09
C THR A 61 -18.09 10.46 0.64
N GLU A 62 -19.00 10.14 -0.27
CA GLU A 62 -18.84 10.43 -1.70
C GLU A 62 -18.46 11.91 -1.90
N ASP A 63 -17.60 12.17 -2.88
CA ASP A 63 -17.04 13.49 -3.22
C ASP A 63 -16.26 14.22 -2.09
N SER A 64 -15.90 13.53 -1.01
CA SER A 64 -15.10 14.15 0.05
C SER A 64 -13.76 14.65 -0.47
N SER A 65 -13.45 15.92 -0.19
CA SER A 65 -12.17 16.55 -0.51
C SER A 65 -10.98 15.82 0.13
N THR A 66 -11.20 15.16 1.28
CA THR A 66 -10.18 14.39 2.00
C THR A 66 -9.74 13.13 1.25
N CYS A 67 -10.54 12.64 0.30
CA CYS A 67 -10.26 11.45 -0.52
C CYS A 67 -9.81 11.75 -1.95
N LEU A 68 -9.77 13.03 -2.36
CA LEU A 68 -9.32 13.41 -3.70
C LEU A 68 -7.89 12.94 -3.96
N ILE A 69 -7.66 12.39 -5.15
CA ILE A 69 -6.35 11.87 -5.57
C ILE A 69 -6.18 12.10 -7.06
N ASP A 70 -4.96 12.45 -7.50
CA ASP A 70 -4.68 12.54 -8.92
C ASP A 70 -4.83 11.14 -9.54
N PRO A 71 -5.75 10.93 -10.51
CA PRO A 71 -5.99 9.62 -11.09
C PRO A 71 -4.75 9.04 -11.76
N ARG A 72 -3.84 9.87 -12.28
CA ARG A 72 -2.59 9.40 -12.89
C ARG A 72 -1.64 8.80 -11.86
N LYS A 73 -1.58 9.39 -10.65
CA LYS A 73 -0.82 8.83 -9.53
C LYS A 73 -1.40 7.50 -9.07
N LEU A 74 -2.72 7.41 -8.94
CA LEU A 74 -3.40 6.17 -8.55
C LEU A 74 -3.18 5.06 -9.59
N VAL A 75 -3.36 5.35 -10.88
CA VAL A 75 -3.14 4.37 -11.95
C VAL A 75 -1.68 3.93 -12.01
N SER A 76 -0.73 4.86 -11.87
CA SER A 76 0.70 4.54 -11.80
C SER A 76 1.04 3.65 -10.59
N ALA A 77 0.45 3.93 -9.43
CA ALA A 77 0.60 3.12 -8.23
C ALA A 77 0.07 1.69 -8.44
N ILE A 78 -1.13 1.53 -9.03
CA ILE A 78 -1.70 0.21 -9.34
C ILE A 78 -0.77 -0.58 -10.27
N LYS A 79 -0.27 0.05 -11.34
CA LYS A 79 0.65 -0.60 -12.29
C LYS A 79 1.93 -1.05 -11.58
N SER A 80 2.54 -0.15 -10.81
CA SER A 80 3.78 -0.43 -10.07
C SER A 80 3.61 -1.59 -9.07
N LEU A 81 2.46 -1.65 -8.37
CA LEU A 81 2.17 -2.74 -7.43
C LEU A 81 1.96 -4.07 -8.15
N LYS A 82 1.24 -4.08 -9.28
CA LYS A 82 1.06 -5.28 -10.11
C LYS A 82 2.39 -5.78 -10.67
N GLU A 83 3.21 -4.89 -11.23
CA GLU A 83 4.54 -5.23 -11.73
C GLU A 83 5.39 -5.92 -10.63
N LYS A 84 5.41 -5.36 -9.42
CA LYS A 84 6.13 -5.96 -8.28
C LYS A 84 5.56 -7.31 -7.83
N LEU A 85 4.25 -7.54 -7.96
CA LEU A 85 3.63 -8.83 -7.65
C LEU A 85 4.10 -9.91 -8.63
N TYR A 86 4.12 -9.59 -9.92
CA TYR A 86 4.40 -10.55 -11.00
C TYR A 86 5.89 -10.67 -11.36
N GLN A 87 6.75 -9.74 -10.93
CA GLN A 87 8.20 -9.77 -11.21
C GLN A 87 8.92 -11.03 -10.70
N ASN A 88 8.30 -11.80 -9.78
CA ASN A 88 8.85 -13.04 -9.23
C ASN A 88 8.14 -14.31 -9.74
N ASP A 89 7.35 -14.24 -10.81
CA ASP A 89 6.63 -15.39 -11.41
C ASP A 89 7.18 -15.83 -12.78
N PHE A 90 8.41 -15.41 -13.15
CA PHE A 90 9.12 -15.85 -14.37
C PHE A 90 10.42 -16.58 -14.03
#